data_AF-A0A3S0CL88-F1
#
_entry.id   AF-A0A3S0CL88-F1
#
_cell.length_a   1.000
_cell.length_b   1.000
_cell.length_c   1.000
_cell.angle_alpha   90.00
_cell.angle_beta   90.00
_cell.angle_gamma   90.00
#
_symmetry.space_group_name_H-M   'P 1'
#
loop_
_entity.id
_entity.type
_entity.pdbx_description
1 polymer ?
#
loop_
_entity_poly.entity_id
_entity_poly.type
_entity_poly.pdbx_seq_one_letter_code
_entity_poly.pdbx_strand_id
1 'polypeptide(L)'
;MSDKPKQCPHCAELLMPEAIICRYCDRGVCASSFKNCPHCSEMIWTAAKYCRYCRSTVENNPFAEWGQPNRKSIYDKVKAETGIHLDDDAIDKLFQRIMTRRPD
;
A
#
# COMPACT_ATOMS: atom_id res chain seq x y z
N MET A 1 5.95 24.00 23.04
CA MET A 1 6.34 22.60 22.87
C MET A 1 7.84 22.60 22.62
N SER A 2 8.63 21.86 23.39
CA SER A 2 10.08 21.75 23.17
C SER A 2 10.35 20.64 22.18
N ASP A 3 10.25 20.98 20.90
CA ASP A 3 10.60 20.10 19.79
C ASP A 3 12.13 20.06 19.67
N LYS A 4 12.74 19.20 20.50
CA LYS A 4 14.20 18.99 20.51
C LYS A 4 14.61 18.30 19.22
N PRO A 5 15.61 18.84 18.48
CA PRO A 5 16.08 18.22 17.26
C PRO A 5 16.57 16.80 17.54
N LYS A 6 16.28 15.88 16.61
CA LYS A 6 16.69 14.48 16.71
C LYS A 6 17.88 14.21 15.80
N GLN A 7 18.72 13.25 16.16
CA GLN A 7 19.82 12.85 15.29
C GLN A 7 19.38 11.77 14.30
N CYS A 8 19.90 11.86 13.08
CA CYS A 8 19.73 10.80 12.09
C CYS A 8 20.46 9.53 12.54
N PRO A 9 19.80 8.36 12.61
CA PRO A 9 20.44 7.11 13.01
C PRO A 9 21.47 6.58 12.00
N HIS A 10 21.57 7.18 10.81
CA HIS A 10 22.41 6.69 9.73
C HIS A 10 23.61 7.55 9.39
N CYS A 11 23.57 8.84 9.71
CA CYS A 11 24.67 9.79 9.44
C CYS A 11 24.96 10.72 10.62
N ALA A 12 24.27 10.56 11.76
CA ALA A 12 24.41 11.35 12.98
C ALA A 12 24.07 12.86 12.85
N GLU A 13 23.67 13.32 11.67
CA GLU A 13 23.25 14.71 11.43
C GLU A 13 22.00 15.11 12.22
N LEU A 14 21.92 16.40 12.57
CA LEU A 14 20.77 16.97 13.28
C LEU A 14 19.60 17.21 12.32
N LEU A 15 18.43 16.71 12.71
CA LEU A 15 17.19 16.80 11.96
C LEU A 15 16.11 17.50 12.78
N MET A 16 15.17 18.09 12.05
CA MET A 16 13.93 18.57 12.64
C MET A 16 13.17 17.39 13.27
N PRO A 17 12.45 17.59 14.38
CA PRO A 17 11.76 16.51 15.09
C PRO A 17 10.74 15.79 14.20
N GLU A 18 10.08 16.53 13.32
CA GLU A 18 9.09 16.07 12.35
C GLU A 18 9.72 15.52 11.07
N ALA A 19 11.05 15.55 10.92
CA ALA A 19 11.71 15.04 9.73
C ALA A 19 11.38 13.56 9.53
N ILE A 20 10.84 13.24 8.35
CA ILE A 20 10.55 11.87 7.92
C ILE A 20 11.75 11.30 7.16
N ILE A 21 12.44 12.13 6.38
CA ILE A 21 13.63 11.80 5.59
C ILE A 21 14.79 12.69 6.03
N CYS A 22 16.00 12.13 6.11
CA CYS A 22 17.22 12.89 6.33
C CYS A 22 17.63 13.62 5.05
N ARG A 23 17.72 14.95 5.09
CA ARG A 23 18.17 15.78 3.95
C ARG A 23 19.64 15.58 3.54
N TYR A 24 20.43 14.88 4.35
CA TYR A 24 21.88 14.72 4.15
C TYR A 24 22.27 13.35 3.61
N CYS A 25 21.54 12.29 3.98
CA CYS A 25 21.82 10.93 3.52
C CYS A 25 20.63 10.25 2.83
N ASP A 26 19.52 10.98 2.63
CA ASP A 26 18.29 10.53 1.97
C ASP A 26 17.64 9.27 2.56
N ARG A 27 18.05 8.87 3.76
CA ARG A 27 17.44 7.75 4.50
C ARG A 27 16.26 8.19 5.35
N GLY A 28 15.28 7.30 5.45
CA GLY A 28 14.08 7.47 6.25
C GLY A 28 14.44 7.37 7.72
N VAL A 29 14.03 8.37 8.50
CA VAL A 29 14.34 8.44 9.94
C VAL A 29 13.12 8.20 10.81
N CYS A 30 11.95 8.06 10.20
CA CYS A 30 10.70 7.77 10.89
C CYS A 30 10.32 6.31 10.67
N ALA A 31 10.59 5.45 11.65
CA ALA A 31 10.37 4.00 11.54
C ALA A 31 8.90 3.62 11.25
N SER A 32 7.92 4.44 11.61
CA SER A 32 6.50 4.19 11.29
C SER A 32 6.17 4.40 9.79
N SER A 33 6.97 5.21 9.09
CA SER A 33 6.72 5.58 7.69
C SER A 33 7.46 4.69 6.68
N PHE A 34 8.46 3.94 7.13
CA PHE A 34 9.29 3.10 6.26
C PHE A 34 9.34 1.64 6.74
N LYS A 35 9.53 0.74 5.79
CA LYS A 35 9.81 -0.69 6.00
C LYS A 35 10.89 -1.15 5.02
N ASN A 36 11.54 -2.27 5.30
CA ASN A 36 12.41 -2.90 4.33
C ASN A 36 11.59 -3.70 3.32
N CYS A 37 11.99 -3.65 2.05
CA CYS A 37 11.45 -4.49 1.00
C CYS A 37 11.78 -5.97 1.32
N PRO A 38 10.81 -6.89 1.28
CA PRO A 38 11.07 -8.30 1.56
C PRO A 38 11.89 -9.00 0.47
N HIS A 39 12.02 -8.39 -0.72
CA HIS A 39 12.69 -9.00 -1.87
C HIS A 39 14.14 -8.56 -2.05
N CYS A 40 14.44 -7.28 -1.76
CA CYS A 40 15.79 -6.71 -1.96
C CYS A 40 16.33 -5.99 -0.74
N SER A 41 15.61 -6.01 0.39
CA SER A 41 15.97 -5.35 1.65
C SER A 41 16.10 -3.83 1.60
N GLU A 42 15.87 -3.21 0.43
CA GLU A 42 15.86 -1.76 0.27
C GLU A 42 14.76 -1.10 1.09
N MET A 43 15.05 0.09 1.59
CA MET A 43 14.11 0.86 2.40
C MET A 43 13.04 1.50 1.50
N ILE A 44 11.78 1.21 1.80
CA ILE A 44 10.60 1.66 1.05
C ILE A 44 9.55 2.23 2.00
N TRP A 45 8.59 2.98 1.45
CA TRP A 45 7.47 3.48 2.25
C TRP A 45 6.59 2.33 2.75
N THR A 46 6.07 2.44 3.97
CA THR A 46 5.15 1.43 4.53
C THR A 46 3.92 1.24 3.65
N ALA A 47 3.42 2.33 3.06
CA ALA A 47 2.30 2.35 2.12
C ALA A 47 2.66 1.97 0.67
N ALA A 48 3.94 1.67 0.38
CA ALA A 48 4.36 1.29 -0.97
C ALA A 48 3.75 -0.05 -1.38
N LYS A 49 3.07 -0.06 -2.54
CA LYS A 49 2.55 -1.28 -3.18
C LYS A 49 3.62 -2.04 -3.95
N TYR A 50 4.59 -1.32 -4.51
CA TYR A 50 5.72 -1.86 -5.27
C TYR A 50 7.03 -1.24 -4.79
N CYS A 51 8.11 -2.00 -4.85
CA CYS A 51 9.44 -1.51 -4.54
C CYS A 51 9.98 -0.68 -5.71
N ARG A 52 10.41 0.56 -5.47
CA ARG A 52 11.01 1.42 -6.51
C ARG A 52 12.35 0.89 -7.05
N TYR A 53 13.02 0.02 -6.29
CA TYR A 53 14.36 -0.47 -6.61
C TYR A 53 14.30 -1.80 -7.37
N CYS A 54 13.69 -2.83 -6.80
CA CYS A 54 13.60 -4.16 -7.42
C CYS A 54 12.33 -4.38 -8.24
N ARG A 55 11.38 -3.43 -8.23
CA ARG A 55 10.08 -3.51 -8.92
C ARG A 55 9.14 -4.63 -8.45
N SER A 56 9.51 -5.40 -7.43
CA SER A 56 8.65 -6.42 -6.84
C SER A 56 7.50 -5.83 -6.04
N THR A 57 6.36 -6.51 -6.04
CA THR A 57 5.19 -6.19 -5.22
C THR A 57 5.50 -6.42 -3.74
N VAL A 58 5.10 -5.48 -2.88
CA VAL A 58 5.45 -5.45 -1.44
C VAL A 58 4.21 -5.64 -0.55
N GLU A 59 3.22 -6.37 -1.07
CA GLU A 59 1.91 -6.54 -0.48
C GLU A 59 1.97 -6.79 1.03
N ASN A 60 1.56 -5.76 1.76
CA ASN A 60 1.05 -5.87 3.11
C ASN A 60 -0.01 -4.77 3.24
N ASN A 61 -1.09 -4.97 2.49
CA ASN A 61 -2.29 -4.17 2.62
C ASN A 61 -3.17 -4.95 3.62
N PRO A 62 -3.59 -4.38 4.77
CA PRO A 62 -4.54 -5.06 5.65
C PRO A 62 -5.91 -5.29 4.96
N PHE A 63 -6.13 -4.71 3.78
CA PHE A 63 -7.24 -5.04 2.87
C PHE A 63 -6.90 -6.13 1.82
N ALA A 64 -5.73 -6.76 1.88
CA ALA A 64 -5.36 -7.87 0.98
C ALA A 64 -6.08 -9.18 1.33
N GLU A 65 -6.50 -9.38 2.59
CA GLU A 65 -7.24 -10.59 3.00
C GLU A 65 -8.64 -10.68 2.39
N TRP A 66 -9.24 -9.54 1.99
CA TRP A 66 -10.53 -9.52 1.31
C TRP A 66 -10.43 -9.57 -0.21
N GLY A 67 -9.22 -9.79 -0.76
CA GLY A 67 -8.96 -9.93 -2.19
C GLY A 67 -9.77 -8.95 -3.02
N GLN A 68 -9.32 -7.69 -3.15
CA GLN A 68 -10.07 -6.64 -3.86
C GLN A 68 -10.72 -7.22 -5.13
N PRO A 69 -12.06 -7.35 -5.17
CA PRO A 69 -12.70 -8.08 -6.24
C PRO A 69 -12.53 -7.27 -7.51
N ASN A 70 -11.60 -7.64 -8.38
CA ASN A 70 -11.47 -6.99 -9.67
C ASN A 70 -12.63 -7.42 -10.57
N ARG A 71 -12.93 -6.61 -11.61
CA ARG A 71 -14.03 -6.87 -12.56
C ARG A 71 -14.05 -8.32 -13.06
N LYS A 72 -12.88 -8.89 -13.37
CA LYS A 72 -12.73 -10.27 -13.84
C LYS A 72 -13.13 -11.29 -12.77
N SER A 73 -12.67 -11.13 -11.53
CA SER A 73 -13.05 -12.03 -10.42
C SER A 73 -14.54 -12.00 -10.10
N ILE A 74 -15.21 -10.84 -10.27
CA ILE A 74 -16.66 -10.71 -10.10
C ILE A 74 -17.39 -11.46 -11.20
N TYR A 75 -16.97 -11.24 -12.45
CA TYR A 75 -17.53 -11.94 -13.60
C TYR A 75 -17.38 -13.47 -13.47
N ASP A 76 -16.17 -13.95 -13.18
CA ASP A 76 -15.86 -15.37 -13.05
C ASP A 76 -16.69 -16.02 -11.94
N LYS A 77 -16.86 -15.32 -10.81
CA LYS A 77 -17.67 -15.80 -9.69
C LYS A 77 -19.16 -15.87 -10.02
N VAL A 78 -19.74 -14.81 -10.60
CA VAL A 78 -21.16 -14.80 -10.98
C VAL A 78 -21.45 -15.85 -12.04
N LYS A 79 -20.56 -16.00 -13.03
CA LYS A 79 -20.69 -17.02 -14.06
C LYS A 79 -20.63 -18.42 -13.47
N ALA A 80 -19.76 -18.67 -12.50
CA ALA A 80 -19.66 -19.96 -11.81
C ALA A 80 -20.90 -20.27 -10.96
N GLU A 81 -21.45 -19.27 -10.26
CA GLU A 81 -22.58 -19.45 -9.33
C GLU A 81 -23.95 -19.49 -10.03
N THR A 82 -24.11 -18.69 -11.10
CA THR A 82 -25.42 -18.48 -11.74
C THR A 82 -25.49 -19.00 -13.18
N GLY A 83 -24.35 -19.31 -13.80
CA GLY A 83 -24.26 -19.66 -15.23
C GLY A 83 -24.50 -18.47 -16.18
N ILE A 84 -24.71 -17.26 -15.66
CA ILE A 84 -25.04 -16.07 -16.44
C ILE A 84 -23.77 -15.40 -16.94
N HIS A 85 -23.73 -15.08 -18.24
CA HIS A 85 -22.73 -14.19 -18.81
C HIS A 85 -23.17 -12.74 -18.61
N LEU A 86 -22.49 -12.00 -17.73
CA LEU A 86 -22.67 -10.56 -17.60
C LEU A 86 -21.91 -9.82 -18.70
N ASP A 87 -22.48 -8.73 -19.21
CA ASP A 87 -21.79 -7.74 -20.05
C ASP A 87 -20.99 -6.74 -19.20
N ASP A 88 -20.13 -5.95 -19.86
CA ASP A 88 -19.21 -5.02 -19.18
C ASP A 88 -19.93 -3.95 -18.35
N ASP A 89 -21.12 -3.47 -18.76
CA ASP A 89 -21.89 -2.48 -18.00
C ASP A 89 -22.51 -3.10 -16.74
N ALA A 90 -23.03 -4.32 -16.84
CA ALA A 90 -23.52 -5.07 -15.70
C ALA A 90 -22.41 -5.39 -14.69
N ILE A 91 -21.21 -5.76 -15.17
CA ILE A 91 -20.02 -5.98 -14.32
C ILE A 91 -19.63 -4.69 -13.59
N ASP A 92 -19.68 -3.55 -14.27
CA ASP A 92 -19.32 -2.26 -13.69
C ASP A 92 -20.27 -1.79 -12.61
N LYS A 93 -21.58 -1.93 -12.84
CA LYS A 93 -22.60 -1.63 -11.84
C LYS A 93 -22.48 -2.52 -10.61
N LEU A 94 -22.17 -3.80 -10.80
CA LEU A 94 -21.99 -4.75 -9.71
C LEU A 94 -20.72 -4.46 -8.92
N PHE A 95 -19.60 -4.18 -9.61
CA PHE A 95 -18.34 -3.78 -8.98
C PHE A 95 -18.51 -2.50 -8.16
N GLN A 96 -19.14 -1.45 -8.71
CA GLN A 96 -19.40 -0.22 -7.97
C GLN A 96 -20.27 -0.47 -6.73
N ARG A 97 -21.32 -1.28 -6.85
CA ARG A 97 -22.22 -1.61 -5.73
C ARG A 97 -21.51 -2.40 -4.62
N ILE A 98 -20.57 -3.28 -4.98
CA ILE A 98 -19.72 -4.01 -4.01
C ILE A 98 -18.76 -3.03 -3.32
N MET A 99 -18.17 -2.09 -4.07
CA MET A 99 -17.20 -1.13 -3.55
C MET A 99 -17.82 -0.01 -2.69
N THR A 100 -19.09 0.35 -2.91
CA THR A 100 -19.76 1.45 -2.18
C THR A 100 -20.56 0.99 -0.96
N ARG A 101 -20.79 -0.32 -0.77
CA ARG A 101 -21.38 -0.86 0.46
C ARG A 101 -20.30 -0.87 1.54
N ARG A 102 -20.26 0.17 2.38
CA ARG A 102 -19.54 0.09 3.66
C ARG A 102 -20.19 -1.00 4.52
N PRO A 103 -19.42 -1.87 5.20
CA PRO A 103 -19.97 -2.68 6.27
C PRO A 103 -20.47 -1.75 7.38
N ASP A 104 -21.66 -2.04 7.91
CA ASP A 104 -22.21 -1.45 9.13
C ASP A 104 -21.50 -2.03 10.36
#